data_AF-A0AAU6MUV8-F1
#
_entry.id   AF-A0AAU6MUV8-F1
#
_cell.length_a   1.000
_cell.length_b   1.000
_cell.length_c   1.000
_cell.angle_alpha   90.00
_cell.angle_beta   90.00
_cell.angle_gamma   90.00
#
_symmetry.space_group_name_H-M   'P 1'
#
loop_
_entity.id
_entity.type
_entity.pdbx_description
1 polymer ?
#
loop_
_entity_poly.entity_id
_entity_poly.type
_entity_poly.pdbx_seq_one_letter_code
_entity_poly.pdbx_strand_id
1 'polypeptide(L)'
;MNPKDSQFYRWMLHHARLMGWDLNETEQMGGVSSPRPRFLLMWAAIALSEGLTTDQTAQLATGLGVSPDEVTAAYTPELRQETMGEILSNPDLASLDNALDELN
;
A
#
# COMPACT_ATOMS: atom_id res chain seq x y z
N MET A 1 6.00 -8.61 -2.37
CA MET A 1 7.03 -7.74 -1.76
C MET A 1 6.93 -7.83 -0.23
N ASN A 2 7.99 -7.55 0.54
CA ASN A 2 7.85 -7.40 2.00
C ASN A 2 7.25 -6.01 2.30
N PRO A 3 6.07 -5.89 2.94
CA PRO A 3 5.43 -4.59 3.18
C PRO A 3 6.29 -3.60 3.99
N LYS A 4 7.30 -4.09 4.72
CA LYS A 4 8.25 -3.25 5.46
C LYS A 4 9.19 -2.46 4.55
N ASP A 5 9.39 -2.94 3.33
CA ASP A 5 10.28 -2.33 2.34
C ASP A 5 9.53 -1.41 1.35
N SER A 6 8.20 -1.39 1.43
CA SER A 6 7.31 -0.53 0.63
C SER A 6 7.61 0.97 0.83
N GLN A 7 7.64 1.73 -0.27
CA GLN A 7 7.69 3.20 -0.21
C GLN A 7 6.37 3.76 0.32
N PHE A 8 5.23 3.14 0.00
CA PHE A 8 3.94 3.50 0.57
C PHE A 8 3.92 3.33 2.11
N TYR A 9 4.49 2.26 2.65
CA TYR A 9 4.64 2.11 4.11
C TYR A 9 5.52 3.20 4.72
N ARG A 10 6.64 3.54 4.08
CA ARG A 10 7.52 4.63 4.53
C ARG A 10 6.84 6.00 4.44
N TRP A 11 6.04 6.22 3.40
CA TRP A 11 5.23 7.41 3.21
C TRP A 11 4.20 7.56 4.34
N MET A 12 3.48 6.49 4.70
CA MET A 12 2.56 6.52 5.84
C MET A 12 3.27 6.82 7.16
N LEU A 13 4.43 6.20 7.42
CA LEU A 13 5.22 6.51 8.62
C LEU A 13 5.68 7.97 8.67
N HIS A 14 6.01 8.56 7.53
CA HIS A 14 6.37 9.97 7.45
C HIS A 14 5.20 10.87 7.82
N HIS A 15 4.03 10.68 7.20
CA HIS A 15 2.84 11.48 7.49
C HIS A 15 2.32 11.28 8.91
N ALA A 16 2.36 10.05 9.44
CA ALA A 16 2.06 9.77 10.84
C ALA A 16 2.93 10.64 11.78
N ARG A 17 4.25 10.72 11.52
CA ARG A 17 5.16 11.56 12.32
C ARG A 17 4.84 13.05 12.18
N LEU A 18 4.51 13.53 10.98
CA LEU A 18 4.12 14.93 10.76
C LEU A 18 2.84 15.29 11.51
N MET A 19 1.90 14.36 11.63
CA MET A 19 0.68 14.50 12.43
C MET A 19 0.92 14.37 13.94
N GLY A 20 2.18 14.20 14.37
CA GLY A 20 2.54 14.07 15.78
C GLY A 20 2.16 12.73 16.39
N TRP A 21 1.89 11.70 15.58
CA TRP A 21 1.59 10.37 16.09
C TRP A 21 2.80 9.81 16.84
N ASP A 22 2.58 9.37 18.08
CA ASP A 22 3.55 8.52 18.76
C ASP A 22 3.51 7.12 18.12
N LEU A 23 4.65 6.70 17.57
CA LEU A 23 4.80 5.40 16.93
C LEU A 23 4.97 4.26 17.95
N ASN A 24 5.23 4.57 19.22
CA ASN A 24 5.25 3.59 20.29
C ASN A 24 3.88 3.40 20.93
N GLU A 25 2.93 4.31 20.65
CA GLU A 25 1.56 4.19 21.09
C GLU A 25 0.91 2.95 20.46
N THR A 26 0.20 2.20 21.29
CA THR A 26 -0.47 0.98 20.87
C THR A 26 -1.93 1.27 20.56
N GLU A 27 -2.35 0.91 19.37
CA GLU A 27 -3.76 0.88 18.98
C GLU A 27 -4.36 -0.47 19.41
N GLN A 28 -5.55 -0.45 20.00
CA GLN A 28 -6.31 -1.68 20.23
C GLN A 28 -7.06 -2.07 18.97
N MET A 29 -6.69 -3.20 18.38
CA MET A 29 -7.37 -3.77 17.22
C MET A 29 -7.74 -5.22 17.53
N GLY A 30 -9.04 -5.51 17.57
CA GLY A 30 -9.54 -6.88 17.84
C GLY A 30 -9.09 -7.45 19.19
N GLY A 31 -8.89 -6.61 20.21
CA GLY A 31 -8.41 -7.03 21.54
C GLY A 31 -6.90 -7.21 21.65
N VAL A 32 -6.13 -6.91 20.60
CA VAL A 32 -4.67 -6.96 20.61
C VAL A 32 -4.12 -5.54 20.54
N SER A 33 -3.36 -5.14 21.57
CA SER A 33 -2.59 -3.90 21.55
C SER A 33 -1.40 -4.06 20.61
N SER A 34 -1.42 -3.36 19.48
CA SER A 34 -0.34 -3.38 18.50
C SER A 34 0.27 -1.99 18.34
N PRO A 35 1.61 -1.86 18.28
CA PRO A 35 2.24 -0.59 17.98
C PRO A 35 1.73 -0.03 16.65
N ARG A 36 1.54 1.28 16.57
CA ARG A 36 1.05 1.98 15.38
C ARG A 36 1.81 1.66 14.07
N PRO A 37 3.14 1.42 14.04
CA PRO A 37 3.83 0.92 12.85
C PRO A 37 3.28 -0.40 12.34
N ARG A 38 2.87 -1.32 13.22
CA ARG A 38 2.29 -2.61 12.81
C ARG A 38 0.90 -2.43 12.18
N PHE A 39 0.13 -1.47 12.68
CA PHE A 39 -1.14 -1.10 12.06
C PHE A 39 -0.93 -0.52 10.65
N LEU A 40 -0.01 0.44 10.51
CA LEU A 40 0.32 1.02 9.20
C LEU A 40 0.89 -0.03 8.24
N LEU A 41 1.64 -1.00 8.75
CA LEU A 41 2.15 -2.12 7.94
C LEU A 41 1.01 -2.99 7.39
N MET A 42 -0.03 -3.22 8.18
CA MET A 42 -1.22 -3.96 7.75
C MET A 42 -1.98 -3.19 6.65
N TRP A 43 -2.16 -1.88 6.81
CA TRP A 43 -2.74 -1.04 5.76
C TRP A 43 -1.93 -1.07 4.46
N ALA A 44 -0.60 -1.02 4.56
CA ALA A 44 0.27 -1.15 3.38
C ALA A 44 0.03 -2.50 2.69
N ALA A 45 -0.04 -3.59 3.45
CA ALA A 45 -0.26 -4.92 2.90
C ALA A 45 -1.61 -5.03 2.17
N ILE A 46 -2.69 -4.51 2.75
CA ILE A 46 -4.03 -4.49 2.12
C ILE A 46 -3.99 -3.66 0.83
N ALA A 47 -3.47 -2.44 0.90
CA ALA A 47 -3.40 -1.52 -0.24
C ALA A 47 -2.61 -2.10 -1.43
N LEU A 48 -1.55 -2.86 -1.15
CA LEU A 48 -0.68 -3.44 -2.18
C LEU A 48 -1.17 -4.80 -2.68
N SER A 49 -2.10 -5.46 -1.99
CA SER A 49 -2.65 -6.75 -2.41
C SER A 49 -3.89 -6.57 -3.29
N GLU A 50 -4.86 -5.76 -2.84
CA GLU A 50 -6.17 -5.62 -3.51
C GLU A 50 -6.57 -4.17 -3.77
N GLY A 51 -5.73 -3.20 -3.36
CA GLY A 51 -6.12 -1.80 -3.30
C GLY A 51 -6.96 -1.46 -2.07
N LEU A 52 -7.25 -0.18 -1.88
CA LEU A 52 -8.12 0.29 -0.80
C LEU A 52 -9.48 0.68 -1.36
N THR A 53 -10.54 0.41 -0.59
CA THR A 53 -11.87 0.97 -0.89
C THR A 53 -11.90 2.48 -0.63
N THR A 54 -12.92 3.16 -1.15
CA THR A 54 -13.10 4.60 -0.93
C THR A 54 -13.17 4.96 0.55
N ASP A 55 -13.91 4.17 1.35
CA ASP A 55 -14.07 4.40 2.79
C ASP A 55 -12.75 4.20 3.54
N GLN A 56 -12.01 3.14 3.19
CA GLN A 56 -10.68 2.86 3.73
C GLN A 56 -9.68 3.97 3.39
N THR A 57 -9.71 4.45 2.15
CA THR A 57 -8.86 5.55 1.67
C THR A 57 -9.19 6.84 2.43
N ALA A 58 -10.47 7.18 2.60
CA ALA A 58 -10.89 8.35 3.36
C ALA A 58 -10.52 8.27 4.84
N GLN A 59 -10.64 7.08 5.45
CA GLN A 59 -10.24 6.84 6.83
C GLN A 59 -8.72 7.04 7.00
N LEU A 60 -7.93 6.46 6.10
CA LEU A 60 -6.47 6.58 6.15
C LEU A 60 -6.01 8.03 5.89
N ALA A 61 -6.63 8.70 4.93
CA ALA A 61 -6.39 10.11 4.63
C ALA A 61 -6.64 11.01 5.84
N THR A 62 -7.77 10.80 6.53
CA THR A 62 -8.12 11.54 7.75
C THR A 62 -7.09 11.30 8.85
N GLY A 63 -6.68 10.06 9.07
CA GLY A 63 -5.66 9.74 10.07
C GLY A 63 -4.30 10.38 9.78
N LEU A 64 -3.88 10.36 8.51
CA LEU A 64 -2.58 10.85 8.08
C LEU A 64 -2.55 12.36 7.78
N GLY A 65 -3.68 13.05 7.87
CA GLY A 65 -3.79 14.49 7.61
C GLY A 65 -3.54 14.88 6.15
N VAL A 66 -3.95 14.02 5.22
CA VAL A 66 -3.78 14.19 3.77
C VAL A 66 -5.12 14.03 3.06
N SER A 67 -5.17 14.31 1.76
CA SER A 67 -6.33 14.04 0.94
C SER A 67 -6.43 12.56 0.53
N PRO A 68 -7.64 12.04 0.21
CA PRO A 68 -7.80 10.70 -0.34
C PRO A 68 -7.00 10.48 -1.63
N ASP A 69 -6.92 11.51 -2.49
CA ASP A 69 -6.17 11.45 -3.75
C ASP A 69 -4.67 11.24 -3.51
N GLU A 70 -4.11 11.86 -2.48
CA GLU A 70 -2.71 11.66 -2.09
C GLU A 70 -2.45 10.23 -1.61
N VAL A 71 -3.40 9.62 -0.89
CA VAL A 71 -3.30 8.22 -0.47
C VAL A 71 -3.28 7.30 -1.69
N THR A 72 -4.25 7.45 -2.60
CA THR A 72 -4.33 6.65 -3.83
C THR A 72 -3.09 6.81 -4.69
N ALA A 73 -2.61 8.04 -4.88
CA ALA A 73 -1.39 8.32 -5.63
C ALA A 73 -0.16 7.67 -5.01
N ALA A 74 -0.11 7.52 -3.68
CA ALA A 74 1.03 6.97 -2.97
C ALA A 74 1.15 5.44 -3.10
N TYR A 75 0.06 4.66 -3.11
CA TYR A 75 0.13 3.19 -3.20
C TYR A 75 0.00 2.62 -4.63
N THR A 76 -0.68 3.35 -5.54
CA THR A 76 -0.96 2.87 -6.90
C THR A 76 0.29 2.46 -7.70
N PRO A 77 1.44 3.18 -7.64
CA PRO A 77 2.64 2.78 -8.39
C PRO A 77 3.18 1.41 -7.97
N GLU A 78 3.23 1.12 -6.67
CA GLU A 78 3.70 -0.16 -6.15
C GLU A 78 2.71 -1.29 -6.43
N LEU A 79 1.40 -1.03 -6.24
CA LEU A 79 0.36 -2.00 -6.59
C LEU A 79 0.48 -2.43 -8.05
N ARG A 80 0.66 -1.48 -8.98
CA ARG A 80 0.84 -1.78 -10.41
C ARG A 80 2.09 -2.62 -10.67
N GLN A 81 3.20 -2.34 -9.98
CA GLN A 81 4.43 -3.13 -10.11
C GLN A 81 4.22 -4.57 -9.64
N GLU A 82 3.52 -4.79 -8.53
CA GLU A 82 3.22 -6.13 -8.04
C GLU A 82 2.27 -6.88 -8.99
N THR A 83 1.16 -6.26 -9.38
CA THR A 83 0.21 -6.87 -10.31
C THR A 83 0.87 -7.22 -11.66
N MET A 84 1.72 -6.33 -12.20
CA MET A 84 2.45 -6.62 -13.44
C MET A 84 3.47 -7.75 -13.26
N GLY A 85 4.16 -7.79 -12.12
CA GLY A 85 5.05 -8.90 -11.77
C GLY A 85 4.31 -10.24 -11.72
N GLU A 86 3.12 -10.30 -11.14
CA GLU A 86 2.29 -11.51 -11.10
C GLU A 86 1.79 -11.93 -12.49
N ILE A 87 1.36 -10.97 -13.32
CA ILE A 87 0.93 -11.24 -14.71
C ILE A 87 2.08 -11.84 -15.52
N LEU A 88 3.27 -11.24 -15.46
CA LEU A 88 4.46 -11.71 -16.17
C LEU A 88 5.02 -13.02 -15.60
N SER A 89 4.70 -13.35 -14.34
CA SER A 89 5.03 -14.64 -13.74
C SER A 89 4.15 -15.78 -14.26
N ASN A 90 3.06 -15.47 -14.97
CA ASN A 90 2.18 -16.44 -15.58
C ASN A 90 2.63 -16.73 -17.03
N PRO A 91 3.08 -17.95 -17.35
CA PRO A 91 3.70 -18.27 -18.64
C PRO A 91 2.78 -18.04 -19.85
N ASP A 92 1.46 -18.20 -19.68
CA ASP A 92 0.47 -17.92 -20.74
C ASP A 92 0.33 -16.42 -21.06
N LEU A 93 0.63 -15.53 -20.11
CA LEU A 93 0.54 -14.08 -20.29
C LEU A 93 1.89 -13.43 -20.62
N ALA A 94 3.00 -14.00 -20.13
CA ALA A 94 4.35 -13.65 -20.57
C ALA A 94 4.56 -13.88 -22.08
N SER A 95 3.87 -14.88 -22.64
CA SER A 95 3.85 -15.15 -24.08
C SER A 95 3.12 -14.04 -24.87
N LEU A 96 2.13 -13.40 -24.25
CA LEU A 96 1.33 -12.34 -24.84
C LEU A 96 2.09 -10.99 -24.88
N ASP A 97 2.92 -10.72 -23.86
CA ASP A 97 3.79 -9.55 -23.81
C ASP A 97 4.89 -9.61 -24.90
N ASN A 98 5.56 -10.77 -25.04
CA ASN A 98 6.52 -10.99 -26.12
C ASN A 98 5.88 -10.88 -27.53
N ALA A 99 4.65 -11.34 -27.69
CA ALA A 99 3.94 -11.24 -28.97
C ALA A 99 3.49 -9.80 -29.31
N LEU A 100 3.26 -8.96 -28.31
CA LEU A 100 2.93 -7.55 -28.50
C LEU A 100 4.16 -6.69 -28.82
N ASP A 101 5.32 -7.02 -28.25
CA ASP A 101 6.60 -6.38 -28.61
C ASP A 101 7.05 -6.73 -30.03
N GLU A 102 6.71 -7.92 -30.55
CA GLU A 102 6.98 -8.30 -31.95
C GLU A 102 6.04 -7.64 -32.98
N LEU A 103 4.99 -6.95 -32.54
CA LEU A 103 4.02 -6.25 -33.40
C LEU A 103 4.30 -4.74 -33.55
N ASN A 104 5.36 -4.22 -32.93
CA ASN A 104 5.88 -2.85 -33.11
C ASN A 104 7.19 -2.84 -33.93
#